data_AF-A0ABD4HHW3-F1
#
_entry.id   AF-A0ABD4HHW3-F1
#
_cell.length_a   1.000
_cell.length_b   1.000
_cell.length_c   1.000
_cell.angle_alpha   90.00
_cell.angle_beta   90.00
_cell.angle_gamma   90.00
#
_symmetry.space_group_name_H-M   'P 1'
#
loop_
_entity.id
_entity.type
_entity.pdbx_description
1 polymer ?
#
loop_
_entity_poly.entity_id
_entity_poly.type
_entity_poly.pdbx_seq_one_letter_code
_entity_poly.pdbx_strand_id
1 'polypeptide(L)'
;MPQNKEVLLKSLHVCLRLPILIFDKEFNLVEEYRSNRTISFFYNYKLLLKRIVNDRDFFYYINGNFNEMFLLYVNGERNYLFGPFKCNIIDKEFFQLKMDQQHISLSNQKTLYEILSELPLFSLGDVRDILILVHYFFTGKIEDVLHIQLHNYVKEFSEYTELNERIDDLVSQNYDPEIYLFLYENKILEYVKT
;
A
#
# COMPACT_ATOMS: atom_id res chain seq x y z
N MET A 1 26.44 4.97 -11.55
CA MET A 1 26.51 3.56 -11.05
C MET A 1 27.47 2.81 -11.98
N PRO A 2 28.07 1.66 -11.60
CA PRO A 2 28.84 0.89 -12.58
C PRO A 2 27.93 0.48 -13.74
N GLN A 3 28.42 0.58 -14.98
CA GLN A 3 27.61 0.49 -16.22
C GLN A 3 26.74 -0.78 -16.32
N ASN A 4 27.19 -1.89 -15.71
CA ASN A 4 26.42 -3.14 -15.63
C ASN A 4 25.13 -3.02 -14.79
N LYS A 5 25.11 -2.18 -13.75
CA LYS A 5 23.92 -1.99 -12.90
C LYS A 5 22.81 -1.20 -13.61
N GLU A 6 23.15 -0.28 -14.50
CA GLU A 6 22.17 0.48 -15.29
C GLU A 6 21.44 -0.41 -16.31
N VAL A 7 22.17 -1.29 -16.99
CA VAL A 7 21.57 -2.26 -17.92
C VAL A 7 20.62 -3.21 -17.20
N LEU A 8 20.99 -3.65 -16.00
CA LEU A 8 20.16 -4.53 -15.18
C LEU A 8 18.92 -3.81 -14.62
N LEU A 9 19.03 -2.55 -14.17
CA LEU A 9 17.87 -1.73 -13.77
C LEU A 9 16.88 -1.55 -14.93
N LYS A 10 17.40 -1.25 -16.11
CA LYS A 10 16.57 -1.17 -17.32
C LYS A 10 15.90 -2.51 -17.65
N SER A 11 16.59 -3.62 -17.44
CA SER A 11 16.03 -4.96 -17.63
C SER A 11 14.92 -5.25 -16.62
N LEU A 12 15.10 -4.88 -15.35
CA LEU A 12 14.06 -4.96 -14.32
C LEU A 12 12.82 -4.15 -14.70
N HIS A 13 13.00 -2.90 -15.13
CA HIS A 13 11.91 -2.05 -15.64
C HIS A 13 11.10 -2.76 -16.73
N VAL A 14 11.78 -3.37 -17.71
CA VAL A 14 11.13 -4.07 -18.83
C VAL A 14 10.41 -5.34 -18.37
N CYS A 15 11.05 -6.16 -17.55
CA CYS A 15 10.49 -7.43 -17.06
C CYS A 15 9.27 -7.21 -16.17
N LEU A 16 9.34 -6.24 -15.26
CA LEU A 16 8.25 -5.92 -14.33
C LEU A 16 7.14 -5.10 -14.99
N ARG A 17 7.41 -4.46 -16.14
CA ARG A 17 6.52 -3.47 -16.76
C ARG A 17 6.15 -2.33 -15.80
N LEU A 18 7.08 -1.95 -14.93
CA LEU A 18 6.91 -0.88 -13.96
C LEU A 18 7.89 0.25 -14.24
N PRO A 19 7.45 1.52 -14.16
CA PRO A 19 8.38 2.61 -14.07
C PRO A 19 9.30 2.45 -12.86
N ILE A 20 10.54 2.91 -12.98
CA ILE A 20 11.48 2.99 -11.87
C ILE A 20 11.96 4.44 -11.76
N LEU A 21 11.61 5.09 -10.66
CA LEU A 21 12.05 6.44 -10.32
C LEU A 21 13.19 6.35 -9.32
N ILE A 22 14.30 7.05 -9.58
CA ILE A 22 15.49 7.03 -8.76
C ILE A 22 15.68 8.40 -8.12
N PHE A 23 15.76 8.43 -6.80
CA PHE A 23 15.95 9.65 -6.02
C PHE A 23 17.30 9.65 -5.31
N ASP A 24 17.84 10.84 -5.07
CA ASP A 24 18.97 11.04 -4.15
C ASP A 24 18.54 10.91 -2.67
N LYS A 25 19.47 11.16 -1.76
CA LYS A 25 19.22 11.12 -0.30
C LYS A 25 18.22 12.18 0.15
N GLU A 26 18.15 13.30 -0.55
CA GLU A 26 17.25 14.42 -0.27
C GLU A 26 15.87 14.28 -0.94
N PHE A 27 15.63 13.13 -1.57
CA PHE A 27 14.44 12.75 -2.33
C PHE A 27 14.15 13.63 -3.55
N ASN A 28 15.19 14.18 -4.19
CA ASN A 28 15.08 14.77 -5.52
C ASN A 28 15.20 13.68 -6.57
N LEU A 29 14.37 13.75 -7.61
CA LEU A 29 14.42 12.81 -8.73
C LEU A 29 15.71 13.04 -9.51
N VAL A 30 16.53 11.99 -9.62
CA VAL A 30 17.81 11.99 -10.34
C VAL A 30 17.64 11.35 -11.72
N GLU A 31 16.88 10.26 -11.79
CA GLU A 31 16.76 9.45 -13.00
C GLU A 31 15.40 8.74 -13.04
N GLU A 32 14.88 8.50 -14.24
CA GLU A 32 13.63 7.78 -14.45
C GLU A 32 13.76 6.75 -15.59
N TYR A 33 13.25 5.54 -15.34
CA TYR A 33 13.05 4.52 -16.35
C TYR A 33 11.56 4.41 -16.63
N ARG A 34 11.14 4.88 -17.81
CA ARG A 34 9.76 4.79 -18.30
C ARG A 34 9.73 4.45 -19.78
N SER A 35 8.59 3.92 -20.23
CA SER A 35 8.31 3.64 -21.64
C SER A 35 6.86 3.95 -21.96
N ASN A 36 6.51 3.91 -23.25
CA ASN A 36 5.12 3.98 -23.70
C ASN A 36 4.26 2.77 -23.28
N ARG A 37 4.86 1.76 -22.62
CA ARG A 37 4.18 0.57 -22.08
C ARG A 37 3.99 0.63 -20.57
N THR A 38 4.47 1.69 -19.93
CA THR A 38 4.38 1.87 -18.47
C THR A 38 3.68 3.19 -18.17
N ILE A 39 2.80 3.16 -17.19
CA ILE A 39 2.07 4.34 -16.74
C ILE A 39 2.83 4.94 -15.57
N SER A 40 3.10 6.24 -15.59
CA SER A 40 3.77 6.97 -14.52
C SER A 40 2.81 7.99 -13.91
N PHE A 41 2.76 8.05 -12.58
CA PHE A 41 2.00 9.07 -11.86
C PHE A 41 2.93 10.20 -11.40
N PHE A 42 2.41 11.42 -11.37
CA PHE A 42 3.17 12.62 -10.98
C PHE A 42 2.70 13.11 -9.62
N TYR A 43 3.13 12.42 -8.57
CA TYR A 43 2.97 12.89 -7.19
C TYR A 43 4.07 13.85 -6.78
N ASN A 44 3.86 14.59 -5.70
CA ASN A 44 4.94 15.26 -4.98
C ASN A 44 5.74 14.21 -4.17
N TYR A 45 6.51 13.38 -4.89
CA TYR A 45 7.28 12.28 -4.31
C TYR A 45 8.25 12.77 -3.24
N LYS A 46 8.88 13.93 -3.43
CA LYS A 46 9.79 14.49 -2.42
C LYS A 46 9.10 14.67 -1.07
N LEU A 47 7.89 15.22 -1.05
CA LEU A 47 7.13 15.43 0.18
C LEU A 47 6.60 14.11 0.76
N LEU A 48 6.15 13.19 -0.11
CA LEU A 48 5.67 11.86 0.27
C LEU A 48 6.77 11.03 0.94
N LEU A 49 7.92 10.90 0.28
CA LEU A 49 9.03 10.06 0.73
C LEU A 49 9.64 10.59 2.03
N LYS A 50 9.75 11.91 2.20
CA LYS A 50 10.18 12.53 3.47
C LYS A 50 9.30 12.19 4.68
N ARG A 51 8.02 11.87 4.46
CA ARG A 51 7.09 11.52 5.53
C ARG A 51 7.11 10.03 5.87
N ILE A 52 7.40 9.19 4.88
CA ILE A 52 7.30 7.73 5.00
C ILE A 52 8.63 7.13 5.42
N VAL A 53 9.72 7.57 4.78
CA VAL A 53 11.04 6.98 5.01
C VAL A 53 11.54 7.39 6.39
N ASN A 54 11.96 6.39 7.15
CA ASN A 54 12.62 6.51 8.43
C ASN A 54 13.94 5.73 8.38
N ASP A 55 14.79 5.87 9.40
CA ASP A 55 16.11 5.21 9.39
C ASP A 55 16.06 3.71 9.74
N ARG A 56 14.87 3.11 9.90
CA ARG A 56 14.71 1.74 10.40
C ARG A 56 14.60 0.70 9.29
N ASP A 57 13.91 1.03 8.21
CA ASP A 57 13.60 0.07 7.15
C ASP A 57 14.28 0.44 5.83
N PHE A 58 14.60 -0.57 5.04
CA PHE A 58 15.22 -0.40 3.72
C PHE A 58 14.23 -0.62 2.57
N PHE A 59 12.96 -0.90 2.86
CA PHE A 59 11.90 -0.95 1.87
C PHE A 59 10.55 -0.56 2.46
N TYR A 60 9.65 -0.06 1.61
CA TYR A 60 8.30 0.35 2.00
C TYR A 60 7.30 0.08 0.88
N TYR A 61 6.12 -0.42 1.23
CA TYR A 61 4.96 -0.40 0.34
C TYR A 61 4.14 0.86 0.59
N ILE A 62 3.84 1.60 -0.48
CA ILE A 62 3.15 2.89 -0.41
C ILE A 62 1.88 2.79 -1.24
N ASN A 63 0.75 3.15 -0.64
CA ASN A 63 -0.51 3.33 -1.35
C ASN A 63 -0.66 4.77 -1.82
N GLY A 64 -0.98 4.96 -3.09
CA GLY A 64 -1.30 6.25 -3.64
C GLY A 64 -2.79 6.58 -3.52
N ASN A 65 -3.19 7.66 -4.20
CA ASN A 65 -4.51 8.25 -4.00
C ASN A 65 -5.64 7.45 -4.66
N PHE A 66 -5.37 6.45 -5.49
CA PHE A 66 -6.40 5.64 -6.14
C PHE A 66 -6.24 4.14 -5.85
N ASN A 67 -5.63 3.83 -4.70
CA ASN A 67 -5.30 2.47 -4.24
C ASN A 67 -4.28 1.73 -5.13
N GLU A 68 -3.61 2.44 -6.05
CA GLU A 68 -2.40 1.95 -6.66
C GLU A 68 -1.27 1.89 -5.63
N MET A 69 -0.36 0.95 -5.84
CA MET A 69 0.74 0.63 -4.96
C MET A 69 2.07 0.98 -5.60
N PHE A 70 3.04 1.29 -4.74
CA PHE A 70 4.43 1.46 -5.08
C PHE A 70 5.29 0.66 -4.11
N LEU A 71 6.41 0.14 -4.61
CA LEU A 71 7.47 -0.42 -3.79
C LEU A 71 8.65 0.55 -3.78
N LEU A 72 8.96 1.10 -2.62
CA LEU A 72 10.16 1.89 -2.39
C LEU A 72 11.26 0.98 -1.84
N TYR A 73 12.46 1.06 -2.41
CA TYR A 73 13.67 0.43 -1.90
C TYR A 73 14.73 1.48 -1.60
N VAL A 74 15.15 1.57 -0.34
CA VAL A 74 16.13 2.53 0.18
C VAL A 74 17.49 1.86 0.21
N ASN A 75 18.44 2.40 -0.54
CA ASN A 75 19.79 1.86 -0.64
C ASN A 75 20.82 2.96 -0.44
N GLY A 76 20.99 3.38 0.82
CA GLY A 76 22.03 4.27 1.32
C GLY A 76 22.20 5.60 0.57
N GLU A 77 22.80 5.55 -0.61
CA GLU A 77 23.02 6.69 -1.50
C GLU A 77 21.85 7.03 -2.42
N ARG A 78 20.99 6.06 -2.75
CA ARG A 78 19.88 6.24 -3.70
C ARG A 78 18.63 5.50 -3.24
N ASN A 79 17.49 6.05 -3.61
CA ASN A 79 16.17 5.50 -3.34
C ASN A 79 15.49 5.12 -4.65
N TYR A 80 14.84 3.96 -4.72
CA TYR A 80 14.27 3.40 -5.94
C TYR A 80 12.80 3.12 -5.74
N LEU A 81 11.96 3.81 -6.48
CA LEU A 81 10.51 3.65 -6.43
C LEU A 81 10.04 2.89 -7.67
N PHE A 82 9.48 1.71 -7.45
CA PHE A 82 8.91 0.84 -8.46
C PHE A 82 7.40 0.98 -8.43
N GLY A 83 6.80 1.28 -9.59
CA GLY A 83 5.34 1.44 -9.71
C GLY A 83 4.94 2.67 -10.51
N PRO A 84 3.63 2.93 -10.64
CA PRO A 84 2.52 2.28 -9.93
C PRO A 84 2.15 0.86 -10.43
N PHE A 85 1.59 0.05 -9.53
CA PHE A 85 0.93 -1.24 -9.81
C PHE A 85 -0.32 -1.43 -8.94
N LYS A 86 -1.07 -2.51 -9.12
CA LYS A 86 -2.26 -2.84 -8.32
C LYS A 86 -2.17 -4.25 -7.77
N CYS A 87 -2.79 -4.46 -6.61
CA CYS A 87 -3.01 -5.80 -6.06
C CYS A 87 -4.46 -6.27 -6.15
N ASN A 88 -5.37 -5.35 -6.48
CA ASN A 88 -6.80 -5.61 -6.59
C ASN A 88 -7.38 -4.89 -7.82
N ILE A 89 -8.55 -5.36 -8.25
CA ILE A 89 -9.34 -4.67 -9.27
C ILE A 89 -9.88 -3.37 -8.67
N ILE A 90 -9.97 -2.33 -9.49
CA ILE A 90 -10.51 -1.03 -9.06
C ILE A 90 -12.02 -1.16 -8.91
N ASP A 91 -12.49 -1.00 -7.68
CA ASP A 91 -13.90 -0.85 -7.39
C ASP A 91 -14.42 0.46 -8.01
N LYS A 92 -15.41 0.33 -8.90
CA LYS A 92 -16.03 1.45 -9.62
C LYS A 92 -16.79 2.38 -8.69
N GLU A 93 -17.48 1.85 -7.70
CA GLU A 93 -18.28 2.65 -6.77
C GLU A 93 -17.36 3.46 -5.85
N PHE A 94 -16.33 2.82 -5.31
CA PHE A 94 -15.32 3.51 -4.51
C PHE A 94 -14.57 4.57 -5.32
N PHE A 95 -14.21 4.26 -6.57
CA PHE A 95 -13.58 5.21 -7.47
C PHE A 95 -14.48 6.44 -7.71
N GLN A 96 -15.76 6.21 -8.05
CA GLN A 96 -16.71 7.30 -8.31
C GLN A 96 -16.91 8.20 -7.09
N LEU A 97 -17.10 7.60 -5.91
CA LEU A 97 -17.21 8.35 -4.64
C LEU A 97 -16.01 9.25 -4.41
N LYS A 98 -14.79 8.74 -4.66
CA LYS A 98 -13.54 9.51 -4.49
C LYS A 98 -13.40 10.62 -5.52
N MET A 99 -13.83 10.40 -6.77
CA MET A 99 -13.82 11.40 -7.82
C MET A 99 -14.78 12.57 -7.52
N ASP A 100 -15.97 12.24 -7.01
CA ASP A 100 -17.00 13.23 -6.69
C ASP A 100 -16.57 14.10 -5.51
N GLN A 101 -15.95 13.51 -4.48
CA GLN A 101 -15.36 14.24 -3.34
C GLN A 101 -14.26 15.22 -3.74
N GLN A 102 -13.51 14.91 -4.80
CA GLN A 102 -12.42 15.75 -5.30
C GLN A 102 -12.87 16.74 -6.40
N HIS A 103 -14.17 16.78 -6.71
CA HIS A 103 -14.77 17.64 -7.74
C HIS A 103 -14.08 17.51 -9.12
N ILE A 104 -13.66 16.31 -9.49
CA ILE A 104 -12.99 16.04 -10.78
C ILE A 104 -14.04 16.00 -11.90
N SER A 105 -13.74 16.60 -13.06
CA SER A 105 -14.66 16.59 -14.21
C SER A 105 -14.89 15.18 -14.77
N LEU A 106 -16.11 14.88 -15.20
CA LEU A 106 -16.50 13.56 -15.74
C LEU A 106 -15.55 13.03 -16.83
N SER A 107 -15.08 13.91 -17.72
CA SER A 107 -14.12 13.53 -18.77
C SER A 107 -12.79 13.05 -18.17
N ASN A 108 -12.28 13.74 -17.14
CA ASN A 108 -11.04 13.35 -16.48
C ASN A 108 -11.23 12.08 -15.63
N GLN A 109 -12.40 11.88 -15.04
CA GLN A 109 -12.73 10.66 -14.30
C GLN A 109 -12.63 9.43 -15.21
N LYS A 110 -13.23 9.49 -16.41
CA LYS A 110 -13.19 8.40 -17.38
C LYS A 110 -11.75 8.07 -17.80
N THR A 111 -10.99 9.09 -18.21
CA THR A 111 -9.59 8.92 -18.61
C THR A 111 -8.75 8.35 -17.47
N LEU A 112 -8.94 8.84 -16.24
CA LEU A 112 -8.20 8.35 -15.08
C LEU A 112 -8.56 6.89 -14.75
N TYR A 113 -9.84 6.52 -14.86
CA TYR A 113 -10.26 5.14 -14.66
C TYR A 113 -9.63 4.18 -15.69
N GLU A 114 -9.57 4.58 -16.96
CA GLU A 114 -8.92 3.82 -18.03
C GLU A 114 -7.43 3.63 -17.72
N ILE A 115 -6.72 4.72 -17.40
CA ILE A 115 -5.30 4.69 -17.01
C ILE A 115 -5.07 3.77 -15.80
N LEU A 116 -5.85 3.93 -14.73
CA LEU A 116 -5.72 3.10 -13.55
C LEU A 116 -6.01 1.63 -13.89
N SER A 117 -6.98 1.34 -14.75
CA SER A 117 -7.36 -0.01 -15.15
C SER A 117 -6.24 -0.75 -15.88
N GLU A 118 -5.41 -0.03 -16.63
CA GLU A 118 -4.25 -0.57 -17.36
C GLU A 118 -3.01 -0.84 -16.50
N LEU A 119 -2.99 -0.38 -15.24
CA LEU A 119 -1.88 -0.66 -14.33
C LEU A 119 -1.65 -2.17 -14.16
N PRO A 120 -0.38 -2.63 -14.10
CA PRO A 120 -0.06 -4.03 -13.84
C PRO A 120 -0.73 -4.55 -12.58
N LEU A 121 -1.35 -5.73 -12.68
CA LEU A 121 -2.00 -6.41 -11.56
C LEU A 121 -1.10 -7.54 -11.07
N PHE A 122 -0.70 -7.49 -9.81
CA PHE A 122 0.12 -8.49 -9.15
C PHE A 122 -0.64 -9.11 -7.99
N SER A 123 -0.52 -10.42 -7.81
CA SER A 123 -0.96 -11.06 -6.57
C SER A 123 -0.03 -10.68 -5.42
N LEU A 124 -0.46 -10.88 -4.17
CA LEU A 124 0.41 -10.64 -3.01
C LEU A 124 1.67 -11.52 -3.03
N GLY A 125 1.57 -12.73 -3.59
CA GLY A 125 2.72 -13.61 -3.82
C GLY A 125 3.71 -13.00 -4.82
N ASP A 126 3.21 -12.46 -5.94
CA ASP A 126 4.05 -11.77 -6.92
C ASP A 126 4.73 -10.55 -6.31
N VAL A 127 4.02 -9.76 -5.49
CA VAL A 127 4.57 -8.57 -4.83
C VAL A 127 5.71 -8.92 -3.87
N ARG A 128 5.58 -10.03 -3.14
CA ARG A 128 6.67 -10.58 -2.30
C ARG A 128 7.85 -11.01 -3.16
N ASP A 129 7.61 -11.75 -4.23
CA ASP A 129 8.67 -12.29 -5.09
C ASP A 129 9.40 -11.16 -5.86
N ILE A 130 8.68 -10.09 -6.23
CA ILE A 130 9.26 -8.85 -6.75
C ILE A 130 10.20 -8.21 -5.73
N LEU A 131 9.83 -8.15 -4.45
CA LEU A 131 10.70 -7.62 -3.41
C LEU A 131 11.95 -8.47 -3.22
N ILE A 132 11.84 -9.80 -3.26
CA ILE A 132 13.01 -10.71 -3.24
C ILE A 132 13.93 -10.41 -4.42
N LEU A 133 13.37 -10.25 -5.63
CA LEU A 133 14.14 -9.93 -6.84
C LEU A 133 14.84 -8.56 -6.73
N VAL A 134 14.13 -7.53 -6.26
CA VAL A 134 14.68 -6.18 -6.06
C VAL A 134 15.77 -6.20 -5.00
N HIS A 135 15.55 -6.91 -3.89
CA HIS A 135 16.54 -7.06 -2.83
C HIS A 135 17.80 -7.76 -3.36
N TYR A 136 17.64 -8.88 -4.07
CA TYR A 136 18.74 -9.60 -4.73
C TYR A 136 19.51 -8.70 -5.69
N PHE A 137 18.84 -7.84 -6.46
CA PHE A 137 19.50 -6.91 -7.36
C PHE A 137 20.47 -5.96 -6.63
N PHE A 138 20.13 -5.50 -5.43
CA PHE A 138 20.96 -4.57 -4.67
C PHE A 138 22.03 -5.26 -3.81
N THR A 139 21.70 -6.41 -3.20
CA THR A 139 22.55 -7.07 -2.20
C THR A 139 23.27 -8.32 -2.73
N GLY A 140 22.78 -8.92 -3.81
CA GLY A 140 23.23 -10.22 -4.32
C GLY A 140 22.73 -11.41 -3.49
N LYS A 141 21.85 -11.19 -2.51
CA LYS A 141 21.33 -12.23 -1.61
C LYS A 141 19.87 -12.53 -1.90
N ILE A 142 19.51 -13.81 -1.88
CA ILE A 142 18.13 -14.27 -2.06
C ILE A 142 17.54 -14.48 -0.66
N GLU A 143 16.80 -13.48 -0.17
CA GLU A 143 16.22 -13.47 1.17
C GLU A 143 14.79 -12.93 1.11
N ASP A 144 13.87 -13.59 1.81
CA ASP A 144 12.51 -13.08 2.03
C ASP A 144 12.51 -12.09 3.20
N VAL A 145 12.76 -10.84 2.85
CA VAL A 145 12.84 -9.72 3.82
C VAL A 145 11.47 -9.27 4.33
N LEU A 146 10.38 -9.64 3.65
CA LEU A 146 9.02 -9.30 4.09
C LEU A 146 8.57 -10.21 5.23
N HIS A 147 8.97 -11.48 5.19
CA HIS A 147 8.58 -12.47 6.18
C HIS A 147 8.84 -12.01 7.63
N ILE A 148 10.04 -11.50 7.92
CA ILE A 148 10.38 -11.08 9.28
C ILE A 148 9.57 -9.86 9.74
N GLN A 149 9.36 -8.88 8.86
CA GLN A 149 8.56 -7.70 9.18
C GLN A 149 7.09 -8.06 9.42
N LEU A 150 6.53 -9.00 8.66
CA LEU A 150 5.16 -9.49 8.87
C LEU A 150 5.02 -10.18 10.23
N HIS A 151 5.94 -11.07 10.59
CA HIS A 151 5.91 -11.70 11.91
C HIS A 151 6.04 -10.69 13.04
N ASN A 152 6.93 -9.69 12.88
CA ASN A 152 7.07 -8.62 13.87
C ASN A 152 5.78 -7.80 13.98
N TYR A 153 5.16 -7.42 12.86
CA TYR A 153 3.89 -6.70 12.86
C TYR A 153 2.76 -7.48 13.54
N VAL A 154 2.61 -8.77 13.21
CA VAL A 154 1.60 -9.64 13.83
C VAL A 154 1.85 -9.78 15.32
N LYS A 155 3.11 -9.94 15.71
CA LYS A 155 3.52 -10.03 17.11
C LYS A 155 3.21 -8.73 17.86
N GLU A 156 3.66 -7.59 17.34
CA GLU A 156 3.36 -6.27 17.93
C GLU A 156 1.86 -6.05 18.04
N PHE A 157 1.08 -6.35 17.00
CA PHE A 157 -0.38 -6.24 17.05
C PHE A 157 -0.99 -7.13 18.15
N SER A 158 -0.51 -8.36 18.29
CA SER A 158 -0.99 -9.29 19.33
C SER A 158 -0.64 -8.82 20.75
N GLU A 159 0.54 -8.19 20.92
CA GLU A 159 0.98 -7.62 22.19
C GLU A 159 0.19 -6.35 22.52
N TYR A 160 -0.04 -5.47 21.54
CA TYR A 160 -0.84 -4.24 21.70
C TYR A 160 -2.32 -4.49 21.95
N THR A 161 -2.86 -5.61 21.45
CA THR A 161 -4.27 -5.94 21.66
C THR A 161 -4.55 -6.59 23.00
N GLU A 162 -3.51 -6.83 23.84
CA GLU A 162 -3.59 -7.41 25.18
C GLU A 162 -4.71 -8.45 25.25
N LEU A 163 -4.75 -9.37 24.29
CA LEU A 163 -5.95 -10.16 24.00
C LEU A 163 -6.47 -10.82 25.27
N ASN A 164 -5.56 -11.27 26.14
CA ASN A 164 -5.82 -11.87 27.44
C ASN A 164 -6.54 -10.97 28.46
N GLU A 165 -6.31 -9.66 28.46
CA GLU A 165 -6.96 -8.71 29.38
C GLU A 165 -8.37 -8.29 28.91
N ARG A 166 -8.67 -8.49 27.62
CA ARG A 166 -9.97 -8.16 27.01
C ARG A 166 -10.79 -9.38 26.59
N ILE A 167 -10.36 -10.60 26.88
CA ILE A 167 -11.17 -11.81 26.62
C ILE A 167 -12.49 -11.71 27.38
N ASP A 168 -12.47 -11.29 28.64
CA ASP A 168 -13.69 -11.16 29.45
C ASP A 168 -14.63 -10.08 28.90
N ASP A 169 -14.09 -8.98 28.35
CA ASP A 169 -14.86 -7.95 27.65
C ASP A 169 -15.44 -8.45 26.31
N LEU A 170 -14.70 -9.28 25.57
CA LEU A 170 -15.17 -9.88 24.32
C LEU A 170 -16.20 -10.99 24.56
N VAL A 171 -16.04 -11.76 25.63
CA VAL A 171 -16.98 -12.81 26.05
C VAL A 171 -18.23 -12.21 26.66
N SER A 172 -18.13 -11.11 27.43
CA SER A 172 -19.29 -10.38 27.97
C SER A 172 -20.08 -9.60 26.90
N GLN A 173 -19.49 -9.35 25.73
CA GLN A 173 -20.22 -8.86 24.56
C GLN A 173 -21.18 -9.91 23.96
N ASN A 174 -21.11 -11.18 24.35
CA ASN A 174 -22.22 -12.12 24.11
C ASN A 174 -23.37 -11.76 25.05
N TYR A 175 -24.13 -10.74 24.67
CA TYR A 175 -25.38 -10.40 25.33
C TYR A 175 -26.37 -11.54 25.19
N ASP A 176 -26.94 -11.97 26.31
CA ASP A 176 -28.10 -12.85 26.31
C ASP A 176 -29.25 -12.14 25.56
N PRO A 177 -29.75 -12.71 24.46
CA PRO A 177 -30.82 -12.12 23.65
C PRO A 177 -32.08 -11.81 24.48
N GLU A 178 -32.37 -12.60 25.51
CA GLU A 178 -33.55 -12.41 26.36
C GLU A 178 -33.38 -11.19 27.28
N ILE A 179 -32.17 -10.97 27.82
CA ILE A 179 -31.85 -9.79 28.62
C ILE A 179 -31.89 -8.53 27.76
N TYR A 180 -31.36 -8.58 26.54
CA TYR A 180 -31.42 -7.47 25.60
C TYR A 180 -32.87 -7.11 25.24
N LEU A 181 -33.69 -8.11 24.91
CA LEU A 181 -35.10 -7.93 24.59
C LEU A 181 -35.86 -7.30 25.77
N PHE A 182 -35.67 -7.82 26.99
CA PHE A 182 -36.28 -7.30 28.20
C PHE A 182 -35.91 -5.84 28.47
N LEU A 183 -34.64 -5.46 28.33
CA LEU A 183 -34.20 -4.08 28.49
C LEU A 183 -34.82 -3.15 27.44
N TYR A 184 -34.95 -3.63 26.21
CA TYR A 184 -35.56 -2.87 25.12
C TYR A 184 -37.06 -2.65 25.34
N GLU A 185 -37.79 -3.70 25.75
CA GLU A 185 -39.20 -3.64 26.07
C GLU A 185 -39.49 -2.66 27.22
N ASN A 186 -38.66 -2.67 28.27
CA ASN A 186 -38.79 -1.71 29.36
C ASN A 186 -38.53 -0.26 28.91
N LYS A 187 -37.56 -0.05 28.01
CA LYS A 187 -37.30 1.28 27.44
C LYS A 187 -38.49 1.79 26.62
N ILE A 188 -39.14 0.91 25.86
CA ILE A 188 -40.38 1.25 25.13
C ILE A 188 -41.48 1.62 26.13
N LEU A 189 -41.65 0.86 27.22
CA LEU A 189 -42.65 1.16 28.25
C LEU A 189 -42.41 2.50 28.94
N GLU A 190 -41.16 2.92 29.13
CA GLU A 190 -40.82 4.26 29.63
C GLU A 190 -41.25 5.36 28.66
N TYR A 191 -41.09 5.17 27.36
CA TYR A 191 -41.52 6.13 26.34
C TYR A 191 -43.04 6.18 26.13
N VAL A 192 -43.74 5.08 26.42
CA VAL A 192 -45.21 4.99 26.31
C VAL A 192 -45.92 5.53 27.55
N LYS A 193 -45.23 5.68 28.69
CA LYS A 193 -45.79 6.28 29.93
C LYS A 193 -45.84 7.82 29.93
N THR A 194 -45.72 8.46 28.77
CA THR A 194 -45.97 9.91 28.57
C THR A 194 -47.44 10.15 28.20
#